data_AF-D5WS81-F1
#
_entry.id   AF-D5WS81-F1
#
_cell.length_a   1.000
_cell.length_b   1.000
_cell.length_c   1.000
_cell.angle_alpha   90.00
_cell.angle_beta   90.00
_cell.angle_gamma   90.00
#
_symmetry.space_group_name_H-M   'P 1'
#
loop_
_entity.id
_entity.type
_entity.pdbx_description
1 polymer ?
#
loop_
_entity_poly.entity_id
_entity_poly.type
_entity_poly.pdbx_seq_one_letter_code
_entity_poly.pdbx_strand_id
1 'polypeptide(L)'
;MRRGWRWMFLLGLCAVSLAEGCARSSGPEPQQGQHPYQETKSMVLDILHSKEGMDTLRQTVQSQEFKRSLILSDADMQKALTTALTQGENKNLLQQQLQQPQFAKALADALKEQNRQLLKDLMKDPEYQQMMLDLMKSPDFQKQILSLMSSPPYRQQTMKVMQEALQNPSFRLLFTDSLKQAVREIGPQAGQGKQGGQGGQQQGGGQSSGGGGDQDQQSQDMGGG
;
A
#
# COMPACT_ATOMS: atom_id res chain seq x y z
N MET A 1 71.45 -53.06 -32.06
CA MET A 1 71.00 -52.01 -31.12
C MET A 1 71.00 -52.54 -29.69
N ARG A 2 72.00 -52.18 -28.88
CA ARG A 2 72.22 -52.64 -27.50
C ARG A 2 72.15 -51.46 -26.52
N ARG A 3 70.97 -50.83 -26.36
CA ARG A 3 70.80 -49.69 -25.44
C ARG A 3 69.61 -49.80 -24.46
N GLY A 4 68.72 -50.78 -24.61
CA GLY A 4 67.60 -51.00 -23.67
C GLY A 4 67.94 -51.81 -22.42
N TRP A 5 68.99 -52.64 -22.47
CA TRP A 5 69.28 -53.59 -21.38
C TRP A 5 69.96 -52.94 -20.16
N ARG A 6 70.60 -51.77 -20.34
CA ARG A 6 71.25 -51.01 -19.25
C ARG A 6 70.25 -50.25 -18.38
N TRP A 7 69.06 -49.93 -18.89
CA TRP A 7 68.01 -49.24 -18.13
C TRP A 7 67.16 -50.20 -17.28
N MET A 8 67.09 -51.47 -17.67
CA MET A 8 66.37 -52.50 -16.92
C MET A 8 67.12 -52.96 -15.65
N PHE A 9 68.45 -52.88 -15.65
CA PHE A 9 69.28 -53.16 -14.46
C PHE A 9 69.36 -51.99 -13.48
N LEU A 10 69.14 -50.75 -13.94
CA LEU A 10 69.12 -49.55 -13.08
C LEU A 10 67.81 -49.39 -12.30
N LEU A 11 66.71 -49.96 -12.80
CA LEU A 11 65.41 -49.98 -12.12
C LEU A 11 65.26 -51.14 -11.13
N GLY A 12 66.09 -52.19 -11.26
CA GLY A 12 66.14 -53.32 -10.33
C GLY A 12 67.05 -53.11 -9.11
N LEU A 13 68.02 -52.19 -9.19
CA LEU A 13 69.01 -51.95 -8.13
C LEU A 13 68.53 -50.95 -7.05
N CYS A 14 67.44 -50.22 -7.30
CA CYS A 14 66.87 -49.27 -6.33
C CYS A 14 65.79 -49.91 -5.42
N ALA A 15 65.30 -51.11 -5.78
CA ALA A 15 64.28 -51.84 -5.01
C ALA A 15 64.89 -52.76 -3.92
N VAL A 16 66.21 -52.92 -3.88
CA VAL A 16 66.93 -53.86 -2.99
C VAL A 16 67.78 -53.11 -1.97
N SER A 17 67.31 -51.95 -1.49
CA SER A 17 68.01 -51.14 -0.47
C SER A 17 67.13 -50.71 0.71
N LEU A 18 65.93 -51.25 0.85
CA LEU A 18 64.99 -50.92 1.95
C LEU A 18 64.65 -52.10 2.87
N ALA A 19 65.34 -53.24 2.76
CA ALA A 19 64.94 -54.47 3.46
C ALA A 19 65.82 -54.92 4.65
N GLU A 20 66.88 -54.19 5.01
CA GLU A 20 67.69 -54.55 6.20
C GLU A 20 67.99 -53.29 7.03
N GLY A 21 67.14 -53.01 8.03
CA GLY A 21 67.37 -51.88 8.92
C GLY A 21 66.21 -51.52 9.86
N CYS A 22 65.75 -52.47 10.68
CA CYS A 22 65.62 -52.29 12.14
C CYS A 22 64.92 -53.50 12.76
N ALA A 23 65.72 -54.37 13.38
CA ALA A 23 65.25 -55.24 14.44
C ALA A 23 65.20 -54.46 15.76
N ARG A 24 64.08 -54.64 16.48
CA ARG A 24 63.98 -54.74 17.95
C ARG A 24 63.67 -53.47 18.75
N SER A 25 62.39 -53.29 19.05
CA SER A 25 61.93 -53.22 20.46
C SER A 25 60.57 -53.90 20.60
N SER A 26 60.49 -54.74 21.62
CA SER A 26 59.38 -55.60 22.01
C SER A 26 58.18 -54.82 22.55
N GLY A 27 56.99 -55.09 22.05
CA GLY A 27 55.71 -54.67 22.62
C GLY A 27 54.54 -55.30 21.84
N PRO A 28 53.49 -55.80 22.51
CA PRO A 28 52.52 -56.71 21.90
C PRO A 28 51.64 -55.98 20.88
N GLU A 29 51.52 -56.54 19.67
CA GLU A 29 50.32 -56.36 18.86
C GLU A 29 49.11 -56.93 19.60
N PRO A 30 47.94 -56.32 19.42
CA PRO A 30 46.80 -57.14 19.05
C PRO A 30 46.14 -56.67 17.75
N GLN A 31 45.75 -57.72 17.02
CA GLN A 31 44.85 -57.83 15.88
C GLN A 31 43.52 -57.04 16.00
N GLN A 32 42.89 -56.86 14.82
CA GLN A 32 41.43 -56.79 14.58
C GLN A 32 40.70 -55.43 14.72
N GLY A 33 40.87 -54.56 13.73
CA GLY A 33 39.97 -54.50 12.56
C GLY A 33 38.49 -54.07 12.69
N GLN A 34 37.83 -54.02 13.86
CA GLN A 34 36.42 -53.56 13.94
C GLN A 34 36.04 -52.72 15.17
N HIS A 35 36.84 -52.73 16.24
CA HIS A 35 36.66 -51.83 17.38
C HIS A 35 37.10 -50.36 17.20
N PRO A 36 38.14 -50.01 16.40
CA PRO A 36 38.61 -48.63 16.36
C PRO A 36 37.61 -47.67 15.69
N TYR A 37 36.75 -48.15 14.80
CA TYR A 37 35.80 -47.29 14.08
C TYR A 37 34.60 -46.87 14.96
N GLN A 38 34.11 -47.76 15.82
CA GLN A 38 33.02 -47.47 16.77
C GLN A 38 33.49 -46.49 17.86
N GLU A 39 34.68 -46.71 18.41
CA GLU A 39 35.27 -45.82 19.42
C GLU A 39 35.66 -44.46 18.84
N THR A 40 36.18 -44.43 17.60
CA THR A 40 36.44 -43.16 16.90
C THR A 40 35.12 -42.43 16.59
N LYS A 41 34.05 -43.16 16.25
CA LYS A 41 32.73 -42.55 16.01
C LYS A 41 32.14 -41.97 17.29
N SER A 42 32.20 -42.66 18.42
CA SER A 42 31.72 -42.13 19.70
C SER A 42 32.55 -40.92 20.14
N MET A 43 33.87 -40.97 19.97
CA MET A 43 34.76 -39.84 20.25
C MET A 43 34.43 -38.62 19.37
N VAL A 44 34.18 -38.81 18.08
CA VAL A 44 33.78 -37.71 17.17
C VAL A 44 32.38 -37.19 17.52
N LEU A 45 31.44 -38.05 17.90
CA LEU A 45 30.10 -37.65 18.38
C LEU A 45 30.19 -36.82 19.66
N ASP A 46 31.06 -37.21 20.59
CA ASP A 46 31.26 -36.49 21.84
C ASP A 46 31.97 -35.14 21.62
N ILE A 47 32.89 -35.05 20.66
CA ILE A 47 33.49 -33.76 20.23
C ILE A 47 32.42 -32.86 19.61
N LEU A 48 31.55 -33.40 18.75
CA LEU A 48 30.48 -32.62 18.13
C LEU A 48 29.44 -32.15 19.17
N HIS A 49 29.14 -32.96 20.17
CA HIS A 49 28.22 -32.60 21.26
C HIS A 49 28.89 -31.83 22.41
N SER A 50 30.22 -31.72 22.41
CA SER A 50 30.96 -30.93 23.40
C SER A 50 30.60 -29.44 23.27
N LYS A 51 30.76 -28.72 24.38
CA LYS A 51 30.58 -27.26 24.39
C LYS A 51 31.57 -26.59 23.44
N GLU A 52 32.84 -27.00 23.44
CA GLU A 52 33.83 -26.49 22.48
C GLU A 52 33.45 -26.80 21.04
N GLY A 53 32.95 -28.00 20.74
CA GLY A 53 32.50 -28.37 19.39
C GLY A 53 31.33 -27.51 18.90
N MET A 54 30.33 -27.31 19.75
CA MET A 54 29.17 -26.47 19.45
C MET A 54 29.54 -24.99 19.32
N ASP A 55 30.46 -24.48 20.15
CA ASP A 55 30.90 -23.09 20.07
C ASP A 55 31.78 -22.84 18.84
N THR A 56 32.66 -23.78 18.50
CA THR A 56 33.45 -23.73 17.26
C THR A 56 32.54 -23.80 16.03
N LEU A 57 31.50 -24.63 16.07
CA LEU A 57 30.50 -24.71 15.00
C LEU A 57 29.70 -23.41 14.88
N ARG A 58 29.25 -22.82 15.99
CA ARG A 58 28.58 -21.50 15.98
C ARG A 58 29.47 -20.42 15.39
N GLN A 59 30.75 -20.40 15.77
CA GLN A 59 31.71 -19.42 15.28
C GLN A 59 31.99 -19.62 13.78
N THR A 60 32.05 -20.88 13.33
CA THR A 60 32.19 -21.24 11.92
C THR A 60 30.95 -20.86 11.12
N VAL A 61 29.74 -21.12 11.61
CA VAL A 61 28.48 -20.72 10.95
C VAL A 61 28.32 -19.20 10.89
N GLN A 62 28.83 -18.49 11.89
CA GLN A 62 28.85 -17.03 11.91
C GLN A 62 29.90 -16.44 10.95
N SER A 63 30.91 -17.22 10.56
CA SER A 63 31.96 -16.78 9.64
C SER A 63 31.38 -16.42 8.27
N GLN A 64 31.90 -15.34 7.69
CA GLN A 64 31.46 -14.83 6.38
C GLN A 64 31.76 -15.84 5.26
N GLU A 65 32.81 -16.64 5.41
CA GLU A 65 33.22 -17.67 4.45
C GLU A 65 32.23 -18.83 4.41
N PHE A 66 31.75 -19.29 5.58
CA PHE A 66 30.74 -20.34 5.65
C PHE A 66 29.36 -19.87 5.20
N LYS A 67 28.98 -18.62 5.53
CA LYS A 67 27.74 -18.00 5.01
C LYS A 67 27.75 -17.88 3.49
N ARG A 68 28.92 -17.66 2.89
CA ARG A 68 29.12 -17.61 1.43
C ARG A 68 29.17 -18.99 0.78
N SER A 69 29.51 -20.06 1.51
CA SER A 69 29.47 -21.43 0.97
C SER A 69 28.09 -22.07 1.09
N LEU A 70 27.26 -21.60 2.03
CA LEU A 70 25.83 -21.90 2.16
C LEU A 70 24.98 -21.16 1.12
N ILE A 71 25.38 -21.18 -0.15
CA ILE A 71 24.50 -20.73 -1.23
C ILE A 71 23.42 -21.80 -1.37
N LEU A 72 22.33 -21.63 -0.62
CA LEU A 72 21.07 -22.32 -0.85
C LEU A 72 20.64 -22.03 -2.29
N SER A 73 20.10 -23.04 -2.98
CA SER A 73 19.60 -22.82 -4.34
C SER A 73 18.53 -21.72 -4.32
N ASP A 74 18.52 -20.85 -5.32
CA ASP A 74 17.52 -19.77 -5.42
C ASP A 74 16.09 -20.32 -5.34
N ALA A 75 15.87 -21.54 -5.85
CA ALA A 75 14.61 -22.25 -5.79
C ALA A 75 14.20 -22.65 -4.36
N ASP A 76 15.15 -23.14 -3.55
CA ASP A 76 14.88 -23.48 -2.15
C ASP A 76 14.64 -22.23 -1.31
N MET A 77 15.39 -21.15 -1.56
CA MET A 77 15.16 -19.86 -0.91
C MET A 77 13.80 -19.27 -1.27
N GLN A 78 13.40 -19.32 -2.54
CA GLN A 78 12.10 -18.83 -2.99
C GLN A 78 10.96 -19.65 -2.37
N LYS A 79 11.08 -20.98 -2.36
CA LYS A 79 10.08 -21.87 -1.77
C LYS A 79 9.97 -21.67 -0.26
N ALA A 80 11.10 -21.53 0.44
CA ALA A 80 11.13 -21.23 1.88
C ALA A 80 10.51 -19.86 2.16
N LEU A 81 10.82 -18.83 1.37
CA LEU A 81 10.24 -17.50 1.51
C LEU A 81 8.74 -17.51 1.23
N THR A 82 8.27 -18.15 0.16
CA THR A 82 6.83 -18.26 -0.13
C THR A 82 6.12 -19.04 0.99
N THR A 83 6.70 -20.13 1.47
CA THR A 83 6.14 -20.91 2.58
C THR A 83 6.08 -20.08 3.86
N ALA A 84 7.15 -19.36 4.17
CA ALA A 84 7.18 -18.43 5.29
C ALA A 84 6.10 -17.35 5.14
N LEU A 85 5.97 -16.69 4.00
CA LEU A 85 5.01 -15.59 3.82
C LEU A 85 3.54 -16.05 3.73
N THR A 86 3.27 -17.29 3.33
CA THR A 86 1.90 -17.80 3.12
C THR A 86 1.33 -18.60 4.30
N GLN A 87 2.19 -19.16 5.15
CA GLN A 87 1.75 -19.87 6.36
C GLN A 87 1.12 -18.92 7.38
N GLY A 88 0.05 -19.38 8.03
CA GLY A 88 -0.87 -18.54 8.81
C GLY A 88 -0.24 -17.74 9.94
N GLU A 89 0.79 -18.26 10.60
CA GLU A 89 1.47 -17.58 11.72
C GLU A 89 2.28 -16.34 11.26
N ASN A 90 2.76 -16.35 10.02
CA ASN A 90 3.61 -15.28 9.48
C ASN A 90 2.81 -14.19 8.74
N LYS A 91 1.51 -14.39 8.52
CA LYS A 91 0.63 -13.31 8.03
C LYS A 91 0.65 -12.11 8.97
N ASN A 92 0.73 -12.36 10.27
CA ASN A 92 0.87 -11.30 11.30
C ASN A 92 2.20 -10.56 11.19
N LEU A 93 3.29 -11.28 10.89
CA LEU A 93 4.60 -10.67 10.67
C LEU A 93 4.57 -9.77 9.43
N LEU A 94 3.97 -10.25 8.34
CA LEU A 94 3.79 -9.48 7.10
C LEU A 94 2.94 -8.22 7.35
N GLN A 95 1.86 -8.33 8.11
CA GLN A 95 1.03 -7.19 8.52
C GLN A 95 1.82 -6.18 9.39
N GLN A 96 2.63 -6.64 10.34
CA GLN A 96 3.49 -5.76 11.13
C GLN A 96 4.55 -5.05 10.27
N GLN A 97 5.15 -5.76 9.31
CA GLN A 97 6.12 -5.17 8.39
C GLN A 97 5.47 -4.17 7.43
N LEU A 98 4.23 -4.43 6.99
CA LEU A 98 3.44 -3.48 6.19
C LEU A 98 3.12 -2.17 6.93
N GLN A 99 3.09 -2.18 8.26
CA GLN A 99 2.93 -0.95 9.06
C GLN A 99 4.22 -0.15 9.18
N GLN A 100 5.38 -0.75 8.88
CA GLN A 100 6.65 -0.03 8.90
C GLN A 100 6.73 0.94 7.71
N PRO A 101 6.95 2.24 7.94
CA PRO A 101 6.83 3.26 6.89
C PRO A 101 7.83 3.09 5.75
N GLN A 102 9.03 2.59 6.02
CA GLN A 102 10.04 2.35 4.98
C GLN A 102 9.65 1.17 4.09
N PHE A 103 9.18 0.07 4.68
CA PHE A 103 8.72 -1.09 3.94
C PHE A 103 7.44 -0.80 3.17
N ALA A 104 6.47 -0.14 3.81
CA ALA A 104 5.24 0.32 3.18
C ALA A 104 5.50 1.22 1.98
N LYS A 105 6.44 2.18 2.10
CA LYS A 105 6.83 3.07 1.00
C LYS A 105 7.47 2.30 -0.15
N ALA A 106 8.45 1.44 0.14
CA ALA A 106 9.11 0.63 -0.88
C ALA A 106 8.12 -0.27 -1.62
N LEU A 107 7.19 -0.89 -0.89
CA LEU A 107 6.14 -1.71 -1.48
C LEU A 107 5.15 -0.87 -2.30
N ALA A 108 4.71 0.29 -1.78
CA ALA A 108 3.83 1.19 -2.49
C ALA A 108 4.46 1.72 -3.79
N ASP A 109 5.75 2.08 -3.76
CA ASP A 109 6.50 2.52 -4.93
C ASP A 109 6.64 1.39 -5.97
N ALA A 110 6.90 0.16 -5.53
CA ALA A 110 6.96 -1.00 -6.42
C ALA A 110 5.61 -1.34 -7.06
N LEU A 111 4.52 -1.22 -6.29
CA LEU A 111 3.17 -1.52 -6.76
C LEU A 111 2.50 -0.35 -7.48
N LYS A 112 3.06 0.86 -7.43
CA LYS A 112 2.41 2.10 -7.87
C LYS A 112 1.85 2.03 -9.29
N GLU A 113 2.66 1.55 -10.24
CA GLU A 113 2.27 1.52 -11.65
C GLU A 113 1.20 0.45 -11.91
N GLN A 114 1.38 -0.74 -11.35
CA GLN A 114 0.41 -1.83 -11.45
C GLN A 114 -0.91 -1.45 -10.78
N ASN A 115 -0.86 -0.80 -9.61
CA ASN A 115 -2.04 -0.33 -8.89
C ASN A 115 -2.76 0.77 -9.66
N ARG A 116 -2.03 1.70 -10.30
CA ARG A 116 -2.63 2.70 -11.20
C ARG A 116 -3.34 2.03 -12.37
N GLN A 117 -2.71 1.03 -12.98
CA GLN A 117 -3.31 0.30 -14.11
C GLN A 117 -4.56 -0.45 -13.66
N LEU A 118 -4.48 -1.17 -12.54
CA LEU A 118 -5.62 -1.85 -11.91
C LEU A 118 -6.76 -0.86 -11.66
N LEU A 119 -6.51 0.29 -11.03
CA LEU A 119 -7.55 1.30 -10.80
C LEU A 119 -8.18 1.80 -12.11
N LYS A 120 -7.38 2.02 -13.15
CA LYS A 120 -7.88 2.44 -14.47
C LYS A 120 -8.77 1.39 -15.12
N ASP A 121 -8.42 0.12 -14.95
CA ASP A 121 -9.18 -0.98 -15.52
C ASP A 121 -10.46 -1.25 -14.70
N LEU A 122 -10.39 -1.16 -13.37
CA LEU A 122 -11.57 -1.18 -12.50
C LEU A 122 -12.54 -0.03 -12.84
N MET A 123 -12.07 1.18 -13.13
CA MET A 123 -12.97 2.27 -13.56
C MET A 123 -13.76 1.96 -14.84
N LYS A 124 -13.31 1.02 -15.67
CA LYS A 124 -14.02 0.58 -16.88
C LYS A 124 -14.90 -0.64 -16.63
N ASP A 125 -14.76 -1.27 -15.47
CA ASP A 125 -15.52 -2.45 -15.10
C ASP A 125 -16.96 -2.06 -14.68
N PRO A 126 -17.99 -2.77 -15.17
CA PRO A 126 -19.38 -2.44 -14.87
C PRO A 126 -19.74 -2.56 -13.38
N GLU A 127 -19.16 -3.51 -12.64
CA GLU A 127 -19.45 -3.68 -11.21
C GLU A 127 -18.88 -2.52 -10.40
N TYR A 128 -17.64 -2.11 -10.72
CA TYR A 128 -17.02 -0.96 -10.07
C TYR A 128 -17.71 0.36 -10.41
N GLN A 129 -18.16 0.51 -11.67
CA GLN A 129 -18.99 1.65 -12.07
C GLN A 129 -20.30 1.69 -11.29
N GLN A 130 -20.96 0.55 -11.09
CA GLN A 130 -22.18 0.47 -10.30
C GLN A 130 -21.93 0.90 -8.84
N MET A 131 -20.86 0.39 -8.22
CA MET A 131 -20.47 0.82 -6.86
C MET A 131 -20.21 2.34 -6.81
N MET A 132 -19.56 2.90 -7.83
CA MET A 132 -19.31 4.34 -7.91
C MET A 132 -20.60 5.15 -8.09
N LEU A 133 -21.55 4.68 -8.91
CA LEU A 133 -22.87 5.29 -9.07
C LEU A 133 -23.64 5.30 -7.75
N ASP A 134 -23.56 4.22 -6.97
CA ASP A 134 -24.22 4.13 -5.68
C ASP A 134 -23.56 5.06 -4.64
N LEU A 135 -22.24 5.22 -4.68
CA LEU A 135 -21.54 6.24 -3.89
C LEU A 135 -21.99 7.67 -4.27
N MET A 136 -22.19 7.96 -5.55
CA MET A 136 -22.68 9.26 -6.01
C MET A 136 -24.14 9.53 -5.61
N LYS A 137 -24.93 8.49 -5.32
CA LYS A 137 -26.28 8.65 -4.75
C LYS A 137 -26.27 8.95 -3.25
N SER A 138 -25.11 8.89 -2.58
CA SER A 138 -25.03 9.20 -1.15
C SER A 138 -25.53 10.61 -0.84
N PRO A 139 -26.18 10.83 0.32
CA PRO A 139 -26.74 12.13 0.69
C PRO A 139 -25.68 13.23 0.76
N ASP A 140 -24.43 12.89 1.10
CA ASP A 140 -23.35 13.88 1.18
C ASP A 140 -22.88 14.34 -0.20
N PHE A 141 -22.82 13.42 -1.18
CA PHE A 141 -22.55 13.81 -2.57
C PHE A 141 -23.69 14.63 -3.15
N GLN A 142 -24.95 14.28 -2.84
CA GLN A 142 -26.12 15.08 -3.23
C GLN A 142 -26.07 16.51 -2.68
N LYS A 143 -25.73 16.70 -1.40
CA LYS A 143 -25.55 18.04 -0.81
C LYS A 143 -24.48 18.83 -1.55
N GLN A 144 -23.37 18.18 -1.93
CA GLN A 144 -22.29 18.82 -2.68
C GLN A 144 -22.73 19.22 -4.10
N ILE A 145 -23.50 18.37 -4.79
CA ILE A 145 -24.15 18.73 -6.06
C ILE A 145 -25.09 19.91 -5.89
N LEU A 146 -25.95 19.92 -4.87
CA LEU A 146 -26.90 21.02 -4.63
C LEU A 146 -26.17 22.35 -4.31
N SER A 147 -25.06 22.28 -3.59
CA SER A 147 -24.19 23.42 -3.36
C SER A 147 -23.59 23.94 -4.68
N LEU A 148 -23.13 23.04 -5.54
CA LEU A 148 -22.62 23.38 -6.87
C LEU A 148 -23.70 23.99 -7.77
N MET A 149 -24.93 23.45 -7.76
CA MET A 149 -26.06 24.02 -8.49
C MET A 149 -26.46 25.41 -7.97
N SER A 150 -26.26 25.65 -6.68
CA SER A 150 -26.52 26.96 -6.07
C SER A 150 -25.40 27.97 -6.33
N SER A 151 -24.26 27.53 -6.86
CA SER A 151 -23.10 28.38 -7.08
C SER A 151 -23.36 29.45 -8.15
N PRO A 152 -22.72 30.64 -8.03
CA PRO A 152 -22.84 31.70 -9.03
C PRO A 152 -22.62 31.27 -10.50
N PRO A 153 -21.60 30.46 -10.87
CA PRO A 153 -21.41 30.06 -12.26
C PRO A 153 -22.56 29.18 -12.77
N TYR A 154 -23.07 28.26 -11.95
CA TYR A 154 -24.22 27.44 -12.34
C TYR A 154 -25.49 28.27 -12.48
N ARG A 155 -25.70 29.28 -11.61
CA ARG A 155 -26.81 30.24 -11.75
C ARG A 155 -26.73 31.05 -13.04
N GLN A 156 -25.55 31.50 -13.44
CA GLN A 156 -25.36 32.23 -14.71
C GLN A 156 -25.72 31.34 -15.90
N GLN A 157 -25.26 30.08 -15.91
CA GLN A 157 -25.63 29.12 -16.94
C GLN A 157 -27.14 28.84 -16.93
N THR A 158 -27.75 28.70 -15.76
CA THR A 158 -29.21 28.51 -15.61
C THR A 158 -29.98 29.72 -16.16
N MET A 159 -29.53 30.94 -15.86
CA MET A 159 -30.12 32.16 -16.41
C MET A 159 -30.00 32.23 -17.92
N LYS A 160 -28.86 31.83 -18.48
CA LYS A 160 -28.67 31.75 -19.94
C LYS A 160 -29.63 30.74 -20.58
N VAL A 161 -29.73 29.52 -20.02
CA VAL A 161 -30.68 28.49 -20.48
C VAL A 161 -32.13 29.00 -20.38
N MET A 162 -32.47 29.73 -19.31
CA MET A 162 -33.81 30.32 -19.15
C MET A 162 -34.09 31.42 -20.19
N GLN A 163 -33.09 32.25 -20.49
CA GLN A 163 -33.20 33.26 -21.55
C GLN A 163 -33.35 32.63 -22.94
N GLU A 164 -32.65 31.53 -23.21
CA GLU A 164 -32.78 30.76 -24.45
C GLU A 164 -34.14 30.06 -24.53
N ALA A 165 -34.63 29.49 -23.43
CA ALA A 165 -35.96 28.91 -23.34
C ALA A 165 -37.05 29.95 -23.60
N LEU A 166 -36.94 31.15 -23.03
CA LEU A 166 -37.85 32.27 -23.30
C LEU A 166 -37.77 32.80 -24.74
N GLN A 167 -36.71 32.47 -25.49
CA GLN A 167 -36.62 32.78 -26.92
C GLN A 167 -37.25 31.69 -27.80
N ASN A 168 -37.49 30.51 -27.25
CA ASN A 168 -38.15 29.43 -27.96
C ASN A 168 -39.63 29.77 -28.21
N PRO A 169 -40.11 29.74 -29.47
CA PRO A 169 -41.48 30.14 -29.81
C PRO A 169 -42.54 29.30 -29.09
N SER A 170 -42.30 28.01 -28.87
CA SER A 170 -43.24 27.15 -28.14
C SER A 170 -43.38 27.58 -26.69
N PHE A 171 -42.26 27.92 -26.04
CA PHE A 171 -42.29 28.40 -24.66
C PHE A 171 -42.89 29.81 -24.56
N ARG A 172 -42.61 30.70 -25.52
CA ARG A 172 -43.24 32.03 -25.61
C ARG A 172 -44.75 31.94 -25.73
N LEU A 173 -45.25 31.04 -26.57
CA LEU A 173 -46.69 30.81 -26.72
C LEU A 173 -47.29 30.31 -25.41
N LEU A 174 -46.72 29.27 -24.80
CA LEU A 174 -47.18 28.73 -23.51
C LEU A 174 -47.13 29.77 -22.38
N PHE A 175 -46.08 30.59 -22.34
CA PHE A 175 -45.95 31.68 -21.35
C PHE A 175 -46.99 32.76 -21.58
N THR A 176 -47.20 33.17 -22.84
CA THR A 176 -48.19 34.19 -23.21
C THR A 176 -49.61 33.70 -22.96
N ASP A 177 -49.92 32.43 -23.21
CA ASP A 177 -51.23 31.84 -22.98
C ASP A 177 -51.53 31.70 -21.48
N SER A 178 -50.55 31.23 -20.71
CA SER A 178 -50.62 31.21 -19.24
C SER A 178 -50.82 32.61 -18.66
N LEU A 179 -50.11 33.62 -19.17
CA LEU A 179 -50.26 35.01 -18.73
C LEU A 179 -51.64 35.56 -19.09
N LYS A 180 -52.16 35.28 -20.29
CA LYS A 180 -53.52 35.65 -20.69
C LYS A 180 -54.57 34.98 -19.83
N GLN A 181 -54.38 33.71 -19.47
CA GLN A 181 -55.29 32.99 -18.58
C GLN A 181 -55.27 33.58 -17.16
N ALA A 182 -54.10 33.84 -16.59
CA ALA A 182 -53.97 34.49 -15.28
C ALA A 182 -54.62 35.88 -15.26
N VAL A 183 -54.45 36.68 -16.32
CA VAL A 183 -55.09 38.01 -16.44
C VAL A 183 -56.61 37.89 -16.58
N ARG A 184 -57.12 36.85 -17.26
CA ARG A 184 -58.56 36.56 -17.33
C ARG A 184 -59.13 36.09 -16.00
N GLU A 185 -58.36 35.35 -15.21
CA GLU A 185 -58.73 34.95 -13.84
C GLU A 185 -58.68 36.14 -12.85
N ILE A 186 -57.86 37.16 -13.14
CA ILE A 186 -57.70 38.38 -12.32
C ILE A 186 -58.62 39.54 -12.78
N GLY A 187 -59.30 39.45 -13.93
CA GLY A 187 -60.21 40.50 -14.43
C GLY A 187 -61.69 40.10 -14.41
N PRO A 188 -62.66 41.03 -14.19
CA PRO A 188 -62.65 42.30 -13.49
C PRO A 188 -63.32 42.16 -12.10
N GLN A 189 -62.57 41.74 -11.07
CA GLN A 189 -63.01 41.89 -9.66
C GLN A 189 -62.16 42.91 -8.87
N ALA A 190 -61.12 43.49 -9.48
CA ALA A 190 -60.32 44.56 -8.89
C ALA A 190 -60.82 45.99 -9.24
N GLY A 191 -62.14 46.15 -9.48
CA GLY A 191 -62.71 47.40 -10.00
C GLY A 191 -64.01 47.89 -9.36
N GLN A 192 -64.46 47.31 -8.24
CA GLN A 192 -65.67 47.79 -7.54
C GLN A 192 -65.57 47.53 -6.03
N GLY A 193 -65.25 48.57 -5.25
CA GLY A 193 -65.13 48.44 -3.80
C GLY A 193 -64.68 49.69 -3.04
N LYS A 194 -65.54 50.72 -3.04
CA LYS A 194 -65.66 51.82 -2.06
C LYS A 194 -64.52 52.85 -1.89
N GLN A 195 -64.79 54.02 -2.47
CA GLN A 195 -64.42 55.33 -1.95
C GLN A 195 -65.41 55.75 -0.85
N GLY A 196 -64.91 56.28 0.28
CA GLY A 196 -65.67 57.15 1.18
C GLY A 196 -65.49 56.90 2.69
N GLY A 197 -64.97 57.90 3.43
CA GLY A 197 -65.33 58.10 4.84
C GLY A 197 -64.22 58.33 5.87
N GLN A 198 -63.60 59.51 5.81
CA GLN A 198 -63.10 60.39 6.89
C GLN A 198 -63.16 59.97 8.39
N GLY A 199 -62.06 60.29 9.11
CA GLY A 199 -62.00 60.59 10.55
C GLY A 199 -61.29 59.51 11.37
N GLY A 200 -60.29 59.77 12.22
CA GLY A 200 -59.61 60.97 12.65
C GLY A 200 -58.74 60.57 13.86
N GLN A 201 -57.51 61.08 13.91
CA GLN A 201 -56.75 61.44 15.11
C GLN A 201 -56.34 60.33 16.11
N GLN A 202 -55.02 60.20 16.33
CA GLN A 202 -54.30 60.33 17.63
C GLN A 202 -52.91 59.66 17.47
N GLN A 203 -51.85 60.42 17.19
CA GLN A 203 -50.96 61.10 18.13
C GLN A 203 -49.99 60.17 18.88
N GLY A 204 -48.69 60.49 18.75
CA GLY A 204 -47.59 59.95 19.54
C GLY A 204 -46.58 59.21 18.64
N GLY A 205 -45.38 59.70 18.34
CA GLY A 205 -44.60 60.76 18.96
C GLY A 205 -43.19 60.21 19.24
N GLY A 206 -42.21 60.65 18.45
CA GLY A 206 -40.78 60.60 18.78
C GLY A 206 -40.07 59.25 18.65
N GLN A 207 -38.76 59.16 18.48
CA GLN A 207 -37.70 60.14 18.22
C GLN A 207 -36.39 59.33 18.07
N SER A 208 -35.62 59.63 17.02
CA SER A 208 -34.15 59.64 17.00
C SER A 208 -33.30 58.35 16.91
N SER A 209 -32.16 58.59 16.25
CA SER A 209 -30.88 57.86 16.17
C SER A 209 -30.80 56.63 15.26
N GLY A 210 -30.03 56.57 14.17
CA GLY A 210 -28.84 57.34 13.76
C GLY A 210 -27.70 57.16 14.76
N GLY A 211 -26.55 56.54 14.50
CA GLY A 211 -25.91 55.96 13.32
C GLY A 211 -24.45 55.66 13.72
N GLY A 212 -23.77 54.74 13.01
CA GLY A 212 -22.33 54.43 13.16
C GLY A 212 -22.03 53.45 14.30
N GLY A 213 -21.14 52.48 14.20
CA GLY A 213 -20.14 52.06 13.22
C GLY A 213 -19.17 51.15 13.98
N ASP A 214 -18.72 50.04 13.39
CA ASP A 214 -17.37 49.49 13.55
C ASP A 214 -17.23 48.17 12.76
N GLN A 215 -16.33 48.19 11.78
CA GLN A 215 -15.56 47.02 11.37
C GLN A 215 -14.35 47.00 12.30
N ASP A 216 -13.99 45.85 12.88
CA ASP A 216 -12.70 45.26 12.53
C ASP A 216 -12.51 43.83 13.05
N GLN A 217 -11.79 43.07 12.23
CA GLN A 217 -11.28 41.74 12.49
C GLN A 217 -9.97 41.84 13.28
N GLN A 218 -9.81 41.05 14.33
CA GLN A 218 -8.53 40.37 14.58
C GLN A 218 -8.70 39.19 15.52
N SER A 219 -8.51 37.98 14.99
CA SER A 219 -8.31 36.78 15.79
C SER A 219 -7.21 35.96 15.12
N GLN A 220 -5.97 36.36 15.41
CA GLN A 220 -4.78 35.53 15.32
C GLN A 220 -4.02 35.74 16.63
N ASP A 221 -3.99 34.73 17.48
CA ASP A 221 -2.88 34.50 18.41
C ASP A 221 -2.89 33.04 18.90
N MET A 222 -1.78 32.35 18.59
CA MET A 222 -0.99 31.37 19.36
C MET A 222 -1.72 30.45 20.37
N GLY A 223 -1.47 29.13 20.46
CA GLY A 223 -0.17 28.46 20.49
C GLY A 223 0.38 28.43 21.92
N GLY A 224 0.29 27.28 22.62
CA GLY A 224 1.09 27.00 23.83
C GLY A 224 0.32 26.37 25.00
N GLY A 225 0.48 25.06 25.16
CA GLY A 225 0.03 24.25 26.30
C GLY A 225 0.44 22.80 26.10
#